data_AF-A0A8E2I3I7-F1
#
_entry.id   AF-A0A8E2I3I7-F1
#
_cell.length_a   1.000
_cell.length_b   1.000
_cell.length_c   1.000
_cell.angle_alpha   90.00
_cell.angle_beta   90.00
_cell.angle_gamma   90.00
#
_symmetry.space_group_name_H-M   'P 1'
#
loop_
_entity.id
_entity.type
_entity.pdbx_description
1 polymer ?
#
loop_
_entity_poly.entity_id
_entity_poly.type
_entity_poly.pdbx_seq_one_letter_code
_entity_poly.pdbx_strand_id
1 'polypeptide(L)' 'MPVKVTMANGKEYLVDTHIDDFMKKVTNQMGLMTNVIQKFGNLIINPTFISSVEVIDRDKAL' A
#
# COMPACT_ATOMS: atom_id res chain seq x y z
N MET A 1 11.31 -5.43 1.14
CA MET A 1 10.94 -5.06 -0.23
C MET A 1 9.86 -4.01 -0.17
N PRO A 2 10.01 -2.86 -0.84
CA PRO A 2 8.98 -1.82 -0.87
C PRO A 2 7.72 -2.30 -1.60
N VAL A 3 6.63 -1.56 -1.40
CA VAL A 3 5.32 -1.90 -1.93
C VAL A 3 4.89 -0.84 -2.95
N LYS A 4 4.44 -1.30 -4.13
CA LYS A 4 3.69 -0.49 -5.09
C LYS A 4 2.22 -0.52 -4.71
N VAL A 5 1.60 0.65 -4.63
CA VAL A 5 0.17 0.78 -4.36
C VAL A 5 -0.49 1.49 -5.52
N THR A 6 -1.43 0.84 -6.18
CA THR A 6 -2.22 1.43 -7.26
C THR A 6 -3.60 1.79 -6.72
N MET A 7 -3.99 3.04 -6.87
CA MET A 7 -5.30 3.54 -6.44
C MET A 7 -6.35 3.35 -7.53
N ALA A 8 -7.64 3.39 -7.18
CA ALA A 8 -8.76 3.23 -8.11
C ALA A 8 -8.79 4.26 -9.26
N ASN A 9 -8.13 5.40 -9.09
CA ASN A 9 -7.97 6.42 -10.14
C ASN A 9 -6.73 6.19 -11.03
N GLY A 10 -6.05 5.05 -10.89
CA GLY A 10 -4.83 4.70 -11.63
C GLY A 10 -3.55 5.35 -11.11
N LYS A 11 -3.58 6.17 -10.05
CA LYS A 11 -2.35 6.73 -9.46
C LYS A 11 -1.58 5.65 -8.72
N GLU A 12 -0.27 5.61 -8.95
CA GLU A 12 0.64 4.66 -8.35
C GLU A 12 1.55 5.34 -7.33
N TYR A 13 1.80 4.68 -6.21
CA TYR A 13 2.68 5.16 -5.15
C TYR A 13 3.66 4.08 -4.73
N LEU A 14 4.91 4.47 -4.50
CA LEU A 14 5.91 3.61 -3.88
C LEU A 14 5.95 3.87 -2.37
N VAL A 15 5.69 2.83 -1.59
CA VAL A 15 5.71 2.89 -0.13
C VAL A 15 6.89 2.09 0.38
N ASP A 16 7.81 2.76 1.07
CA ASP A 16 9.01 2.12 1.62
C ASP A 16 8.70 1.40 2.94
N THR A 17 8.03 0.25 2.82
CA THR A 17 7.62 -0.60 3.95
C THR A 17 7.57 -2.05 3.50
N HIS A 18 7.65 -3.00 4.43
CA HIS A 18 7.35 -4.39 4.16
C HIS A 18 5.85 -4.59 3.87
N ILE A 19 5.50 -5.57 3.02
CA ILE A 19 4.12 -5.84 2.63
C ILE A 19 3.23 -6.21 3.82
N ASP A 20 3.73 -7.03 4.75
CA ASP A 20 2.96 -7.41 5.93
C ASP A 20 2.63 -6.21 6.82
N ASP A 21 3.59 -5.28 6.99
CA ASP A 21 3.39 -4.07 7.79
C ASP A 21 2.46 -3.07 7.09
N PHE A 22 2.50 -3.03 5.76
CA PHE A 22 1.52 -2.28 4.96
C PHE A 22 0.13 -2.84 5.17
N MET A 23 -0.06 -4.14 4.92
CA MET A 23 -1.34 -4.82 4.99
C MET A 23 -1.95 -4.72 6.39
N LYS A 24 -1.18 -4.94 7.46
CA LYS A 24 -1.64 -4.76 8.86
C LYS A 24 -2.22 -3.37 9.15
N LYS A 25 -1.75 -2.33 8.47
CA LYS A 25 -2.27 -0.96 8.65
C LYS A 25 -3.50 -0.69 7.78
N VAL A 26 -3.58 -1.29 6.60
CA VAL A 26 -4.64 -1.00 5.64
C VAL A 26 -5.81 -1.98 5.72
N THR A 27 -5.65 -3.15 6.33
CA THR A 27 -6.72 -4.14 6.54
C THR A 27 -7.06 -4.35 8.02
N ASN A 28 -8.29 -4.80 8.29
CA ASN A 28 -8.73 -5.21 9.62
C ASN A 28 -8.42 -6.71 9.88
N GLN A 29 -8.82 -7.21 11.05
CA GLN A 29 -8.61 -8.62 11.44
C GLN A 29 -9.30 -9.65 10.51
N MET A 30 -10.28 -9.22 9.72
CA MET A 30 -10.98 -10.04 8.73
C MET A 30 -10.33 -9.97 7.34
N GLY A 31 -9.23 -9.21 7.19
CA GLY A 31 -8.56 -8.99 5.91
C GLY A 31 -9.24 -7.97 5.00
N LEU A 32 -10.27 -7.26 5.47
CA LEU A 32 -10.98 -6.24 4.70
C LEU A 32 -10.28 -4.88 4.82
N MET A 33 -10.30 -4.08 3.75
CA MET A 33 -9.75 -2.72 3.77
C MET A 33 -10.43 -1.87 4.85
N THR A 34 -9.63 -1.19 5.65
CA THR A 34 -10.12 -0.27 6.67
C THR A 34 -10.59 1.05 6.05
N ASN A 35 -11.57 1.71 6.65
CA ASN A 35 -12.02 3.05 6.24
C ASN A 35 -11.21 4.17 6.93
N VAL A 36 -10.05 3.84 7.49
CA VAL A 36 -9.21 4.78 8.23
C VAL A 36 -8.05 5.21 7.32
N ILE A 37 -7.92 6.52 7.15
CA ILE A 37 -6.81 7.10 6.38
C ILE A 37 -5.49 6.80 7.09
N GLN A 38 -4.54 6.20 6.37
CA GLN A 38 -3.23 5.81 6.86
C GLN A 38 -2.14 6.73 6.32
N LYS A 39 -1.13 7.01 7.16
CA LYS A 39 0.04 7.81 6.80
C LYS A 39 1.28 6.92 6.69
N PHE A 40 1.99 7.05 5.57
CA PHE A 40 3.26 6.38 5.29
C PHE A 40 4.30 7.42 4.88
N GLY A 41 5.13 7.88 5.82
CA GLY A 41 6.03 8.99 5.58
C GLY A 41 5.27 10.25 5.18
N ASN A 42 5.50 10.76 3.98
CA ASN A 42 4.79 11.92 3.42
C ASN A 42 3.55 11.55 2.58
N LEU A 43 3.24 10.26 2.44
CA LEU A 43 2.08 9.77 1.70
C LEU A 43 0.89 9.58 2.64
N ILE A 44 -0.28 10.01 2.16
CA ILE A 44 -1.57 9.79 2.82
C ILE A 44 -2.38 8.87 1.90
N ILE A 45 -2.73 7.70 2.40
CA ILE A 45 -3.44 6.66 1.65
C ILE A 45 -4.76 6.39 2.33
N ASN A 46 -5.85 6.42 1.57
CA ASN A 46 -7.14 5.89 2.01
C ASN A 46 -7.28 4.45 1.47
N PRO A 47 -7.27 3.42 2.34
CA PRO A 47 -7.31 2.03 1.91
C PRO A 47 -8.52 1.64 1.07
N THR A 48 -9.67 2.31 1.25
CA THR A 48 -10.90 2.01 0.49
C THR A 48 -10.77 2.32 -1.01
N PHE A 49 -9.75 3.06 -1.40
CA PHE A 49 -9.47 3.40 -2.80
C PHE A 49 -8.26 2.65 -3.36
N ILE A 50 -7.70 1.67 -2.64
CA ILE A 50 -6.63 0.82 -3.16
C ILE A 50 -7.25 -0.15 -4.18
N SER A 51 -6.69 -0.17 -5.38
CA SER A 51 -7.04 -1.11 -6.46
C SER A 51 -6.14 -2.34 -6.46
N SER A 52 -4.82 -2.16 -6.27
CA SER A 52 -3.87 -3.27 -6.17
C SER A 52 -2.67 -2.90 -5.32
N VAL A 53 -1.99 -3.94 -4.83
CA VAL A 53 -0.79 -3.85 -4.00
C VAL A 53 0.20 -4.90 -4.50
N GLU A 54 1.41 -4.47 -4.84
CA GLU A 54 2.45 -5.35 -5.40
C GLU A 54 3.76 -5.16 -4.64
N VAL A 55 4.51 -6.25 -4.46
CA VAL A 55 5.86 -6.18 -3.88
C VAL A 55 6.84 -5.86 -5.00
N ILE A 56 7.61 -4.77 -4.85
CA ILE A 56 8.66 -4.43 -5.81
C ILE A 56 9.99 -4.96 -5.28
N ASP A 57 10.66 -5.74 -6.12
CA ASP A 57 12.06 -6.07 -5.94
C ASP A 57 12.92 -4.91 -6.47
N ARG A 58 13.67 -4.24 -5.58
CA ARG A 58 14.55 -3.12 -5.99
C ARG A 58 15.66 -3.58 -6.92
N ASP A 59 16.01 -4.87 -6.89
CA ASP A 59 17.13 -5.42 -7.63
C ASP A 59 16.75 -5.91 -9.05
N LYS A 60 15.46 -5.87 -9.42
CA LYS A 60 14.98 -6.21 -10.78
C LYS A 60 14.70 -5.01 -11.68
N ALA A 61 14.98 -3.80 -11.21
CA ALA A 61 14.77 -2.56 -11.96
C ALA A 61 16.09 -1.95 -12.52
N LEU A 62 17.21 -2.68 -12.44
CA LEU A 62 18.54 -2.29 -12.94
C LEU A 62 19.11 -3.37 -13.86
#